data_AF-A0A1F6NGC6-F1
#
_entry.id   AF-A0A1F6NGC6-F1
#
_cell.length_a   1.000
_cell.length_b   1.000
_cell.length_c   1.000
_cell.angle_alpha   90.00
_cell.angle_beta   90.00
_cell.angle_gamma   90.00
#
_symmetry.space_group_name_H-M   'P 1'
#
loop_
_entity.id
_entity.type
_entity.pdbx_description
1 polymer ?
#
loop_
_entity_poly.entity_id
_entity_poly.type
_entity_poly.pdbx_seq_one_letter_code
_entity_poly.pdbx_strand_id
1 'polypeptide(L)'
;MIIVDGDIDIKNNFIICGSEGYDYDDGCNEPNDSYVMLLSSVDQLDPSDPAIRMQNNAQLRGILYAPHGLLFIENSATLKEATAYQIQAENNCQIIYESGLINLNFSSGPGGGWLIEDWIEVVPD
;
A
#
# COMPACT_ATOMS: atom_id res chain seq x y z
N MET A 1 1.66 -6.66 -2.68
CA MET A 1 2.00 -5.28 -3.06
C MET A 1 1.18 -4.95 -4.30
N ILE A 2 0.54 -3.78 -4.32
CA ILE A 2 -0.22 -3.27 -5.46
C ILE A 2 0.40 -1.93 -5.85
N ILE A 3 0.73 -1.77 -7.14
CA ILE A 3 1.32 -0.56 -7.70
C ILE A 3 0.38 -0.06 -8.79
N VAL A 4 0.09 1.23 -8.79
CA VAL A 4 -0.80 1.87 -9.75
C VAL A 4 -0.12 3.12 -10.30
N ASP A 5 -0.19 3.30 -11.62
CA ASP A 5 0.23 4.53 -12.33
C ASP A 5 -0.88 5.60 -12.35
N GLY A 6 -1.81 5.51 -11.40
CA GLY A 6 -3.03 6.28 -11.29
C GLY A 6 -3.37 6.50 -9.82
N ASP A 7 -4.48 7.17 -9.57
CA ASP A 7 -5.00 7.37 -8.22
C ASP A 7 -5.52 6.06 -7.61
N ILE A 8 -5.49 5.98 -6.28
CA ILE A 8 -6.06 4.87 -5.51
C ILE A 8 -7.18 5.44 -4.64
N ASP A 9 -8.42 5.02 -4.91
CA ASP A 9 -9.58 5.45 -4.15
C ASP A 9 -10.13 4.31 -3.28
N ILE A 10 -9.83 4.38 -1.99
CA ILE A 10 -10.28 3.43 -0.96
C ILE A 10 -11.61 3.92 -0.39
N LYS A 11 -12.70 3.28 -0.83
CA LYS A 11 -14.07 3.65 -0.47
C LYS A 11 -14.46 3.25 0.96
N ASN A 12 -15.62 3.77 1.40
CA ASN A 12 -16.15 3.53 2.73
C ASN A 12 -16.25 2.03 3.07
N ASN A 13 -15.93 1.67 4.30
CA ASN A 13 -16.00 0.31 4.85
C ASN A 13 -15.15 -0.72 4.06
N PHE A 14 -14.12 -0.27 3.36
CA PHE A 14 -13.18 -1.17 2.70
C PHE A 14 -12.27 -1.85 3.72
N ILE A 15 -12.02 -3.15 3.54
CA ILE A 15 -11.22 -3.95 4.46
C ILE A 15 -10.10 -4.62 3.68
N ILE A 16 -8.86 -4.45 4.14
CA ILE A 16 -7.72 -5.31 3.78
C ILE A 16 -7.17 -5.94 5.04
N CYS A 17 -7.23 -7.26 5.07
CA CYS A 17 -6.50 -8.08 6.02
C CYS A 17 -5.17 -8.52 5.40
N GLY A 18 -4.19 -8.80 6.25
CA GLY A 18 -2.97 -9.46 5.84
C GLY A 18 -3.20 -10.96 5.57
N SER A 19 -2.12 -11.72 5.64
CA SER A 19 -2.10 -13.17 5.45
C SER A 19 -2.91 -13.97 6.48
N GLU A 20 -3.28 -13.36 7.60
CA GLU A 20 -4.19 -13.94 8.59
C GLU A 20 -5.61 -14.14 8.04
N GLY A 21 -5.99 -13.42 6.98
CA GLY A 21 -7.29 -13.57 6.33
C GLY A 21 -8.44 -12.84 7.03
N TYR A 22 -9.62 -12.94 6.41
CA TYR A 22 -10.87 -12.32 6.85
C TYR A 22 -11.86 -13.40 7.29
N ASP A 23 -12.41 -13.26 8.49
CA ASP A 23 -13.56 -13.99 8.99
C ASP A 23 -14.83 -13.13 8.81
N TYR A 24 -15.92 -13.76 8.40
CA TYR A 24 -17.19 -13.07 8.16
C TYR A 24 -17.85 -12.56 9.46
N ASP A 25 -17.66 -13.28 10.57
CA ASP A 25 -18.30 -12.95 11.84
C ASP A 25 -17.45 -11.97 12.67
N ASP A 26 -16.12 -12.09 12.62
CA ASP A 26 -15.18 -11.34 13.47
C ASP A 26 -14.28 -10.31 12.72
N GLY A 27 -14.31 -10.28 11.39
CA GLY A 27 -13.50 -9.38 10.58
C GLY A 27 -12.06 -9.89 10.34
N CYS A 28 -11.06 -9.01 10.30
CA CYS A 28 -9.68 -9.47 10.13
C CYS A 28 -9.21 -10.27 11.36
N ASN A 29 -8.67 -11.46 11.14
CA ASN A 29 -8.13 -12.35 12.18
C ASN A 29 -7.00 -11.69 12.98
N GLU A 30 -6.49 -12.32 14.04
CA GLU A 30 -5.40 -11.75 14.85
C GLU A 30 -4.16 -11.41 13.99
N PRO A 31 -3.55 -10.21 14.13
CA PRO A 31 -2.46 -9.78 13.27
C PRO A 31 -1.19 -10.62 13.43
N ASN A 32 -0.58 -11.00 12.30
CA ASN A 32 0.65 -11.80 12.23
C ASN A 32 1.82 -11.05 11.56
N ASP A 33 1.88 -9.72 11.74
CA ASP A 33 2.90 -8.83 11.15
C ASP A 33 3.02 -8.90 9.62
N SER A 34 1.90 -9.20 8.93
CA SER A 34 1.83 -9.14 7.48
C SER A 34 1.03 -7.94 6.99
N TYR A 35 1.55 -7.27 5.96
CA TYR A 35 1.02 -6.00 5.47
C TYR A 35 0.93 -5.99 3.95
N VAL A 36 -0.15 -5.42 3.43
CA VAL A 36 -0.29 -5.15 2.00
C VAL A 36 0.11 -3.70 1.72
N MET A 37 1.11 -3.50 0.87
CA MET A 37 1.48 -2.16 0.40
C MET A 37 0.63 -1.76 -0.81
N LEU A 38 0.09 -0.54 -0.77
CA LEU A 38 -0.56 0.16 -1.86
C LEU A 38 0.30 1.37 -2.25
N LEU A 39 0.74 1.41 -3.51
CA LEU A 39 1.61 2.44 -4.04
C LEU A 39 0.95 3.14 -5.22
N SER A 40 0.90 4.47 -5.16
CA SER A 40 0.54 5.31 -6.30
C SER A 40 1.74 6.17 -6.71
N SER A 41 2.04 6.24 -8.00
CA SER A 41 3.16 7.03 -8.56
C SER A 41 2.77 8.41 -9.07
N VAL A 42 1.48 8.77 -9.04
CA VAL A 42 1.02 10.08 -9.53
C VAL A 42 1.43 11.21 -8.58
N ASP A 43 1.57 12.39 -9.15
CA ASP A 43 2.02 13.62 -8.47
C ASP A 43 0.87 14.57 -8.12
N GLN A 44 -0.35 14.05 -8.07
CA GLN A 44 -1.55 14.83 -7.77
C GLN A 44 -1.53 15.34 -6.33
N LEU A 45 -1.78 16.64 -6.15
CA LEU A 45 -1.75 17.32 -4.85
C LEU A 45 -3.08 17.99 -4.46
N ASP A 46 -4.11 17.84 -5.29
CA ASP A 46 -5.44 18.42 -5.04
C ASP A 46 -6.26 17.48 -4.14
N PRO A 47 -6.81 17.92 -3.00
CA PRO A 47 -7.70 17.09 -2.18
C PRO A 47 -8.95 16.56 -2.91
N SER A 48 -9.40 17.26 -3.96
CA SER A 48 -10.50 16.81 -4.82
C SER A 48 -10.09 15.70 -5.80
N ASP A 49 -8.79 15.51 -6.02
CA ASP A 49 -8.19 14.49 -6.90
C ASP A 49 -6.82 14.06 -6.36
N PRO A 50 -6.75 13.36 -5.20
CA PRO A 50 -5.49 13.01 -4.55
C PRO A 50 -4.92 11.71 -5.11
N ALA A 51 -3.60 11.52 -5.00
CA ALA A 51 -2.94 10.29 -5.40
C ALA A 51 -3.47 9.05 -4.65
N ILE A 52 -3.77 9.20 -3.36
CA ILE A 52 -4.47 8.18 -2.58
C ILE A 52 -5.58 8.85 -1.76
N ARG A 53 -6.83 8.47 -2.01
CA ARG A 53 -7.98 8.84 -1.17
C ARG A 53 -8.37 7.68 -0.28
N MET A 54 -8.57 7.94 1.00
CA MET A 54 -9.16 6.97 1.92
C MET A 54 -10.37 7.55 2.64
N GLN A 55 -11.50 6.89 2.44
CA GLN A 55 -12.81 7.29 2.95
C GLN A 55 -13.15 6.55 4.26
N ASN A 56 -14.34 6.83 4.79
CA ASN A 56 -14.74 6.54 6.16
C ASN A 56 -14.68 5.04 6.51
N ASN A 57 -14.23 4.75 7.75
CA ASN A 57 -14.24 3.41 8.35
C ASN A 57 -13.49 2.34 7.52
N ALA A 58 -12.51 2.75 6.71
CA ALA A 58 -11.62 1.80 6.06
C ALA A 58 -10.71 1.14 7.11
N GLN A 59 -10.68 -0.19 7.13
CA GLN A 59 -9.79 -0.98 7.98
C GLN A 59 -8.67 -1.55 7.12
N LEU A 60 -7.49 -0.96 7.22
CA LEU A 60 -6.38 -1.33 6.36
C LEU A 60 -5.21 -1.84 7.19
N ARG A 61 -4.93 -3.15 7.09
CA ARG A 61 -3.64 -3.73 7.49
C ARG A 61 -2.63 -3.60 6.35
N GLY A 62 -2.29 -2.36 6.07
CA GLY A 62 -1.49 -2.03 4.90
C GLY A 62 -0.66 -0.78 5.06
N ILE A 63 0.27 -0.64 4.13
CA ILE A 63 1.18 0.49 3.99
C ILE A 63 0.69 1.32 2.82
N LEU A 64 0.41 2.60 3.04
CA LEU A 64 0.08 3.53 1.96
C LEU A 64 1.33 4.33 1.56
N TYR A 65 1.68 4.31 0.28
CA TYR A 65 2.88 4.98 -0.24
C TYR A 65 2.55 5.84 -1.47
N ALA A 66 2.69 7.17 -1.33
CA ALA A 66 2.47 8.14 -2.40
C ALA A 66 3.64 9.14 -2.46
N PRO A 67 4.81 8.75 -2.98
CA PRO A 67 6.06 9.51 -2.84
C PRO A 67 6.04 10.89 -3.49
N HIS A 68 5.12 11.13 -4.43
CA HIS A 68 5.02 12.37 -5.20
C HIS A 68 3.67 13.09 -5.01
N GLY A 69 2.68 12.42 -4.41
CA GLY A 69 1.30 12.88 -4.39
C GLY A 69 0.74 13.07 -2.99
N LEU A 70 -0.51 13.51 -2.96
CA LEU A 70 -1.30 13.71 -1.75
C LEU A 70 -1.94 12.39 -1.32
N LEU A 71 -1.76 12.05 -0.05
CA LEU A 71 -2.57 11.08 0.67
C LEU A 71 -3.63 11.82 1.48
N PHE A 72 -4.90 11.67 1.08
CA PHE A 72 -6.04 12.35 1.67
C PHE A 72 -6.93 11.38 2.46
N ILE A 73 -7.12 11.65 3.76
CA ILE A 73 -7.87 10.80 4.68
C ILE A 73 -9.08 11.57 5.22
N GLU A 74 -10.30 11.12 4.93
CA GLU A 74 -11.52 11.89 5.20
C GLU A 74 -12.13 11.65 6.60
N ASN A 75 -12.06 10.44 7.16
CA ASN A 75 -12.61 10.15 8.51
C ASN A 75 -12.19 8.78 9.08
N SER A 76 -11.89 8.73 10.39
CA SER A 76 -11.86 7.53 11.23
C SER A 76 -11.18 6.30 10.59
N ALA A 77 -9.99 6.50 10.02
CA ALA A 77 -9.18 5.42 9.52
C ALA A 77 -8.08 5.05 10.51
N THR A 78 -7.82 3.75 10.62
CA THR A 78 -6.66 3.22 11.36
C THR A 78 -5.69 2.64 10.35
N LEU A 79 -4.55 3.30 10.20
CA LEU A 79 -3.46 2.90 9.32
C LEU A 79 -2.24 2.48 10.13
N LYS A 80 -1.53 1.47 9.63
CA LYS A 80 -0.29 0.96 10.22
C LYS A 80 0.94 1.73 9.77
N GLU A 81 0.94 2.22 8.54
CA GLU A 81 1.96 3.13 8.02
C GLU A 81 1.40 3.93 6.84
N ALA A 82 1.77 5.21 6.75
CA ALA A 82 1.51 6.05 5.59
C ALA A 82 2.73 6.95 5.33
N THR A 83 3.26 6.92 4.11
CA THR A 83 4.32 7.83 3.66
C THR A 83 3.88 8.46 2.35
N ALA A 84 3.84 9.79 2.31
CA ALA A 84 3.48 10.53 1.11
C ALA A 84 4.25 11.85 1.01
N TYR A 85 4.23 12.50 -0.15
CA TYR A 85 4.76 13.85 -0.31
C TYR A 85 4.00 14.83 0.58
N GLN A 86 2.67 14.70 0.60
CA GLN A 86 1.79 15.44 1.47
C GLN A 86 0.74 14.49 2.06
N ILE A 87 0.44 14.66 3.35
CA ILE A 87 -0.66 13.96 4.02
C ILE A 87 -1.63 15.01 4.54
N GLN A 88 -2.90 14.89 4.16
CA GLN A 88 -3.99 15.68 4.73
C GLN A 88 -5.00 14.73 5.36
N ALA A 89 -5.23 14.91 6.66
CA ALA A 89 -6.13 14.07 7.45
C ALA A 89 -7.22 14.93 8.07
N GLU A 90 -8.47 14.51 7.87
CA GLU A 90 -9.67 15.17 8.37
C GLU A 90 -10.42 14.23 9.33
N ASN A 91 -11.22 14.82 10.22
CA ASN A 91 -12.16 14.15 11.13
C ASN A 91 -11.61 12.91 11.89
N ASN A 92 -10.96 13.14 13.03
CA ASN A 92 -10.59 12.09 14.01
C ASN A 92 -9.78 10.90 13.42
N CYS A 93 -8.94 11.16 12.41
CA CYS A 93 -8.02 10.14 11.88
C CYS A 93 -6.90 9.82 12.88
N GLN A 94 -6.56 8.54 13.03
CA GLN A 94 -5.43 8.09 13.84
C GLN A 94 -4.44 7.28 12.99
N ILE A 95 -3.23 7.79 12.85
CA ILE A 95 -2.12 7.08 12.19
C ILE A 95 -1.26 6.45 13.28
N ILE A 96 -1.22 5.12 13.34
CA ILE A 96 -0.49 4.37 14.37
C ILE A 96 0.72 3.72 13.71
N TYR A 97 1.91 4.28 13.97
CA TYR A 97 3.16 3.69 13.54
C TYR A 97 3.57 2.57 14.50
N GLU A 98 3.60 1.32 14.02
CA GLU A 98 4.12 0.19 14.79
C GLU A 98 5.64 0.04 14.58
N SER A 99 6.39 0.03 15.69
CA SER A 99 7.84 -0.18 15.68
C SER A 99 8.15 -1.63 15.28
N GLY A 100 8.75 -1.83 14.11
CA GLY A 100 9.03 -3.17 13.58
C GLY A 100 8.97 -3.24 12.05
N LEU A 101 8.34 -2.26 11.42
CA LEU A 101 8.42 -2.06 9.97
C LEU A 101 9.83 -1.60 9.59
N ILE A 102 10.63 -2.54 9.12
CA ILE A 102 11.96 -2.32 8.58
C ILE A 102 11.86 -1.28 7.45
N ASN A 103 12.66 -0.23 7.59
CA ASN A 103 13.01 0.82 6.62
C ASN A 103 12.50 0.54 5.18
N LEU A 104 11.59 1.38 4.67
CA LEU A 104 11.10 1.36 3.28
C LEU A 104 12.21 1.63 2.24
N ASN A 105 13.45 1.92 2.65
CA ASN A 105 14.60 1.78 1.77
C ASN A 105 14.72 0.30 1.40
N PHE A 106 14.30 -0.02 0.18
CA PHE A 106 14.70 -1.23 -0.53
C PHE A 106 16.24 -1.26 -0.69
N SER A 107 16.98 -1.54 0.38
CA SER A 107 18.43 -1.76 0.36
C SER A 107 18.81 -3.07 -0.35
N SER A 108 17.81 -3.88 -0.67
CA SER A 108 17.89 -5.04 -1.53
C SER A 108 16.51 -5.30 -2.12
N GLY A 109 16.19 -4.66 -3.24
CA GLY A 109 15.24 -5.31 -4.16
C GLY A 109 15.78 -6.71 -4.47
N PRO A 110 14.93 -7.73 -4.69
CA PRO A 110 15.44 -8.99 -5.22
C PRO A 110 16.18 -8.63 -6.50
N GLY A 111 17.50 -8.82 -6.51
CA GLY A 111 18.26 -8.75 -7.75
C GLY A 111 17.63 -9.81 -8.64
N GLY A 112 16.75 -9.36 -9.54
CA GLY A 112 16.12 -10.19 -10.56
C GLY A 112 17.20 -10.64 -11.52
N GLY A 113 17.98 -11.62 -11.09
CA GLY A 113 18.90 -12.35 -11.95
C GLY A 113 18.08 -13.32 -12.76
N TRP A 114 18.05 -13.12 -14.08
CA TRP A 114 17.61 -14.16 -14.99
C TRP A 114 18.77 -15.15 -15.13
N LEU A 115 18.58 -16.38 -14.66
CA LEU A 115 19.50 -17.46 -14.98
C LEU A 115 19.08 -18.00 -16.35
N ILE A 116 19.98 -17.94 -17.35
CA ILE A 116 19.79 -18.68 -18.58
C ILE A 116 20.08 -20.15 -18.25
N GLU A 117 19.04 -20.98 -18.12
CA GLU A 117 19.21 -22.40 -17.81
C GLU A 117 19.77 -23.20 -19.00
N ASP A 118 19.47 -22.78 -20.23
CA ASP A 118 20.06 -23.39 -21.44
C ASP A 118 20.03 -22.42 -22.63
N TRP A 119 21.00 -22.57 -23.54
CA TRP A 119 21.03 -21.89 -24.84
C TRP A 119 21.33 -22.93 -25.92
N ILE A 120 20.60 -22.87 -27.04
CA ILE A 120 20.92 -23.65 -28.23
C ILE A 120 21.12 -22.70 -29.42
N GLU A 121 22.28 -22.80 -30.05
CA GLU A 121 22.55 -22.14 -31.33
C GLU A 121 22.15 -23.10 -32.46
N VAL A 122 21.21 -22.66 -33.31
CA VAL A 122 20.81 -23.42 -34.50
C VAL A 122 21.53 -22.80 -35.70
N VAL A 123 22.52 -23.50 -36.23
CA VAL A 123 23.21 -23.13 -37.48
C VAL A 123 22.47 -23.79 -38.66
N PRO A 124 21.98 -23.03 -39.65
CA PRO A 124 21.42 -23.60 -40.88
C PRO A 124 22.51 -24.20 -41.76
N ASP A 125 22.23 -25.34 -42.41
CA ASP A 125 23.08 -26.00 -43.42
C ASP A 125 23.34 -25.14 -44.66
#